data_AF-A0A9D4SM75-F1
#
_entry.id   AF-A0A9D4SM75-F1
#
_cell.length_a   1.000
_cell.length_b   1.000
_cell.length_c   1.000
_cell.angle_alpha   90.00
_cell.angle_beta   90.00
_cell.angle_gamma   90.00
#
_symmetry.space_group_name_H-M   'P 1'
#
loop_
_entity.id
_entity.type
_entity.pdbx_description
1 polymer ?
#
loop_
_entity_poly.entity_id
_entity_poly.type
_entity_poly.pdbx_seq_one_letter_code
_entity_poly.pdbx_strand_id
1 'polypeptide(L)'
;MFAIVNFPQQEDTFDVVPLSWVTADEKYCMWPPGSADVQHMVLDEAVPGTTDEGWRAYPARVVARCRTYHGAQAKAKKYEKGMAMSGPEEQLRGAESPELQLPSPHLLLRTIRLLVEVRQEQRQGFNSLSAQMRHLSTRLDRIEGILEKRGQPVPPAAPIRDLPPLPATSLQELEAAEAALEDKDVAGALFCSSGTIWLGWGARASEKSLFML
;
A
#
# COMPACT_ATOMS: atom_id res chain seq x y z
N MET A 1 9.68 -12.49 -12.53
CA MET A 1 10.15 -13.43 -13.61
C MET A 1 9.83 -14.84 -13.17
N PHE A 2 9.41 -15.73 -14.06
CA PHE A 2 8.87 -17.05 -13.71
C PHE A 2 9.73 -18.20 -14.24
N ALA A 3 9.75 -19.30 -13.50
CA ALA A 3 10.39 -20.55 -13.84
C ALA A 3 9.34 -21.67 -13.89
N ILE A 4 9.54 -22.60 -14.82
CA ILE A 4 8.83 -23.87 -14.87
C ILE A 4 9.72 -24.88 -14.16
N VAL A 5 9.25 -25.42 -13.06
CA VAL A 5 9.96 -26.40 -12.24
C VAL A 5 9.30 -27.76 -12.42
N ASN A 6 10.11 -28.80 -12.50
CA ASN A 6 9.67 -30.19 -12.41
C ASN A 6 10.09 -30.74 -11.05
N PHE A 7 9.16 -31.43 -10.38
CA PHE A 7 9.40 -32.11 -9.11
C PHE A 7 9.59 -33.62 -9.35
N PRO A 8 10.82 -34.10 -9.55
CA PRO A 8 11.06 -35.49 -9.95
C PRO A 8 10.67 -36.51 -8.86
N GLN A 9 10.54 -36.07 -7.61
CA GLN A 9 10.14 -36.91 -6.49
C GLN A 9 8.61 -36.96 -6.27
N GLN A 10 7.85 -36.12 -6.99
CA GLN A 10 6.39 -36.02 -6.91
C GLN A 10 5.78 -36.20 -8.31
N GLU A 11 5.92 -37.42 -8.83
CA GLU A 11 5.24 -37.84 -10.08
C GLU A 11 5.62 -37.02 -11.32
N ASP A 12 6.81 -36.42 -11.35
CA ASP A 12 7.28 -35.55 -12.43
C ASP A 12 6.32 -34.38 -12.76
N THR A 13 5.63 -33.88 -11.73
CA THR A 13 4.71 -32.77 -11.86
C THR A 13 5.45 -31.49 -12.26
N PHE A 14 4.88 -30.73 -13.20
CA PHE A 14 5.40 -29.44 -13.62
C PHE A 14 4.58 -28.31 -13.01
N ASP A 15 5.27 -27.35 -12.41
CA ASP A 15 4.63 -26.18 -11.84
C ASP A 15 5.31 -24.89 -12.27
N VAL A 16 4.57 -23.79 -12.14
CA VAL A 16 5.06 -22.45 -12.43
C VAL A 16 5.27 -21.71 -11.13
N VAL A 17 6.51 -21.26 -10.91
CA VAL A 17 6.89 -20.50 -9.72
C VAL A 17 7.64 -19.23 -10.09
N PRO A 18 7.65 -18.20 -9.22
CA PRO A 18 8.58 -17.10 -9.35
C PRO A 18 10.02 -17.62 -9.28
N LEU A 19 10.93 -17.01 -10.04
CA LEU A 19 12.34 -17.37 -9.99
C LEU A 19 12.94 -17.16 -8.59
N SER A 20 12.37 -16.25 -7.79
CA SER A 20 12.74 -16.01 -6.39
C SER A 20 12.47 -17.20 -5.47
N TRP A 21 11.63 -18.17 -5.86
CA TRP A 21 11.36 -19.38 -5.09
C TRP A 21 12.39 -20.46 -5.38
N VAL A 22 13.15 -20.33 -6.46
CA VAL A 22 14.18 -21.29 -6.84
C VAL A 22 15.50 -20.86 -6.22
N THR A 23 16.18 -21.83 -5.61
CA THR A 23 17.54 -21.65 -5.08
C THR A 23 18.55 -21.32 -6.17
N ALA A 24 19.65 -20.66 -5.80
CA ALA A 24 20.66 -20.22 -6.77
C ALA A 24 21.35 -21.36 -7.53
N ASP A 25 21.39 -22.56 -6.95
CA ASP A 25 21.92 -23.77 -7.57
C ASP A 25 20.88 -24.49 -8.45
N GLU A 26 19.64 -24.00 -8.51
CA GLU A 26 18.54 -24.52 -9.33
C GLU A 26 18.15 -25.98 -9.05
N LYS A 27 18.53 -26.48 -7.87
CA LYS A 27 18.25 -27.85 -7.42
C LYS A 27 17.06 -27.95 -6.47
N TYR A 28 16.70 -26.84 -5.85
CA TYR A 28 15.61 -26.79 -4.88
C TYR A 28 14.65 -25.65 -5.18
N CYS A 29 13.37 -25.92 -5.00
CA CYS A 29 12.31 -24.91 -5.00
C CYS A 29 11.74 -24.79 -3.58
N MET A 30 11.64 -23.57 -3.09
CA MET A 30 10.90 -23.25 -1.87
C MET A 30 9.41 -23.34 -2.19
N TRP A 31 8.67 -24.06 -1.37
CA TRP A 31 7.24 -24.27 -1.56
C TRP A 31 6.46 -23.93 -0.28
N PRO A 32 5.30 -23.24 -0.40
CA PRO A 32 4.46 -22.90 0.73
C PRO A 32 3.76 -24.16 1.31
N PRO A 33 3.26 -24.08 2.56
CA PRO A 33 2.49 -25.17 3.16
C PRO A 33 1.20 -25.47 2.37
N GLY A 34 0.77 -26.74 2.38
CA GLY A 34 -0.31 -27.25 1.51
C GLY A 34 -1.72 -26.68 1.73
N SER A 35 -1.91 -25.81 2.72
CA SER A 35 -3.15 -25.04 2.93
C SER A 35 -3.19 -23.72 2.15
N ALA A 36 -2.07 -23.31 1.52
CA ALA A 36 -1.94 -22.03 0.87
C ALA A 36 -2.43 -22.05 -0.59
N ASP A 37 -3.06 -20.97 -1.02
CA ASP A 37 -3.36 -20.73 -2.44
C ASP A 37 -2.06 -20.39 -3.19
N VAL A 38 -1.39 -21.43 -3.67
CA VAL A 38 -0.09 -21.33 -4.36
C VAL A 38 -0.20 -20.41 -5.58
N GLN A 39 -1.31 -20.45 -6.32
CA GLN A 39 -1.47 -19.64 -7.52
C GLN A 39 -1.48 -18.14 -7.19
N HIS A 40 -2.20 -17.74 -6.14
CA HIS A 40 -2.21 -16.35 -5.68
C HIS A 40 -0.81 -15.90 -5.22
N MET A 41 -0.11 -16.75 -4.46
CA MET A 41 1.23 -16.43 -3.96
C MET A 41 2.28 -16.33 -5.08
N VAL A 42 2.16 -17.14 -6.13
CA VAL A 42 3.00 -17.06 -7.32
C VAL A 42 2.77 -15.72 -8.05
N LEU A 43 1.51 -15.29 -8.19
CA LEU A 43 1.16 -14.04 -8.84
C LEU A 43 1.62 -12.81 -8.05
N ASP A 44 1.58 -12.88 -6.72
CA ASP A 44 2.08 -11.85 -5.82
C ASP A 44 3.62 -11.85 -5.69
N GLU A 45 4.31 -12.78 -6.37
CA GLU A 45 5.75 -13.03 -6.24
C GLU A 45 6.19 -13.07 -4.76
N ALA A 46 5.39 -13.73 -3.90
CA ALA A 46 5.61 -13.75 -2.46
C ALA A 46 7.04 -14.19 -2.12
N VAL A 47 7.68 -13.54 -1.15
CA VAL A 47 9.07 -13.88 -0.80
C VAL A 47 9.05 -15.11 0.12
N PRO A 48 9.78 -16.19 -0.20
CA PRO A 48 9.89 -17.33 0.69
C PRO A 48 10.50 -16.87 2.03
N GLY A 49 9.70 -16.93 3.10
CA GLY A 49 10.10 -16.56 4.47
C GLY A 49 9.48 -15.29 5.06
N THR A 50 8.53 -14.61 4.39
CA THR A 50 7.88 -13.40 4.97
C THR A 50 6.63 -13.65 5.80
N THR A 51 6.10 -14.87 5.84
CA THR A 51 4.96 -15.24 6.70
C THR A 51 5.34 -16.38 7.64
N ASP A 52 4.75 -16.38 8.83
CA ASP A 52 5.09 -17.17 10.02
C ASP A 52 5.03 -18.72 9.88
N GLU A 53 5.03 -19.27 8.66
CA GLU A 53 4.87 -20.71 8.42
C GLU A 53 5.85 -21.27 7.37
N GLY A 54 6.94 -21.90 7.82
CA GLY A 54 7.26 -23.27 7.42
C GLY A 54 7.44 -23.63 5.94
N TRP A 55 7.82 -22.70 5.05
CA TRP A 55 8.17 -23.03 3.66
C TRP A 55 9.27 -24.08 3.63
N ARG A 56 9.09 -25.13 2.82
CA ARG A 56 10.05 -26.23 2.71
C ARG A 56 10.74 -26.23 1.36
N ALA A 57 11.99 -26.63 1.36
CA ALA A 57 12.75 -26.86 0.13
C ALA A 57 12.40 -28.24 -0.42
N TYR A 58 11.91 -28.26 -1.65
CA TYR A 58 11.63 -29.48 -2.40
C TYR A 58 12.66 -29.63 -3.52
N PRO A 59 13.25 -30.82 -3.72
CA PRO A 59 14.10 -31.08 -4.87
C PRO A 59 13.33 -30.82 -6.17
N ALA A 60 13.85 -29.92 -6.99
CA ALA A 60 13.19 -29.46 -8.20
C ALA A 60 14.23 -29.21 -9.30
N ARG A 61 13.82 -29.34 -10.55
CA ARG A 61 14.65 -29.01 -11.72
C ARG A 61 13.98 -27.91 -12.52
N VAL A 62 14.73 -26.85 -12.81
CA VAL A 62 14.25 -25.81 -13.73
C VAL A 62 14.28 -26.33 -15.17
N VAL A 63 13.11 -26.32 -15.80
CA VAL A 63 12.90 -26.81 -17.17
C VAL A 63 12.95 -25.67 -18.17
N ALA A 64 12.36 -24.53 -17.82
CA ALA A 64 12.38 -23.33 -18.65
C ALA A 64 12.15 -22.06 -17.82
N ARG A 65 12.53 -20.90 -18.36
CA ARG A 65 12.26 -19.58 -17.77
C ARG A 65 11.39 -18.75 -18.69
N CYS A 66 10.50 -17.95 -18.10
CA CYS A 66 9.54 -17.13 -18.81
C CYS A 66 9.41 -15.76 -18.14
N ARG A 67 9.13 -14.73 -18.94
CA ARG A 67 8.95 -13.37 -18.42
C ARG A 67 7.59 -13.17 -17.74
N THR A 68 6.57 -13.87 -18.20
CA THR A 68 5.19 -13.76 -17.70
C THR A 68 4.68 -15.09 -17.19
N TYR A 69 3.81 -15.05 -16.17
CA TYR A 69 3.17 -16.23 -15.59
C TYR A 69 2.35 -16.98 -16.64
N HIS A 70 1.54 -16.27 -17.43
CA HIS A 70 0.71 -16.88 -18.47
C HIS A 70 1.56 -17.62 -19.51
N GLY A 71 2.70 -17.06 -19.92
CA GLY A 71 3.62 -17.71 -20.86
C GLY A 71 4.23 -18.99 -20.27
N ALA A 72 4.59 -18.96 -18.98
CA ALA A 72 5.09 -20.11 -18.26
C ALA A 72 4.02 -21.22 -18.15
N GLN A 73 2.79 -20.87 -17.77
CA GLN A 73 1.68 -21.81 -17.60
C GLN A 73 1.28 -22.48 -18.92
N ALA A 74 1.22 -21.71 -20.01
CA ALA A 74 0.94 -22.27 -21.34
C ALA A 74 2.02 -23.26 -21.79
N LYS A 75 3.28 -23.05 -21.36
CA LYS A 75 4.41 -23.92 -21.69
C LYS A 75 4.50 -25.13 -20.73
N ALA A 76 4.17 -24.96 -19.45
CA ALA A 76 4.09 -26.06 -18.47
C ALA A 76 3.08 -27.13 -18.91
N LYS A 77 1.88 -26.70 -19.34
CA LYS A 77 0.86 -27.59 -19.92
C LYS A 77 1.34 -28.36 -21.17
N LYS A 78 2.28 -27.81 -21.93
CA LYS A 78 2.89 -28.53 -23.06
C LYS A 78 3.86 -29.60 -22.59
N TYR A 79 4.61 -29.35 -21.52
CA TYR A 79 5.49 -30.35 -20.92
C TYR A 79 4.69 -31.50 -20.30
N GLU A 80 3.62 -31.20 -19.56
CA GLU A 80 2.69 -32.22 -19.04
C GLU A 80 2.11 -33.10 -20.17
N LYS A 81 1.65 -32.46 -21.25
CA LYS A 81 1.09 -33.18 -22.42
C LYS A 81 2.14 -33.93 -23.22
N GLY A 82 3.36 -33.39 -23.33
CA GLY A 82 4.48 -34.05 -23.99
C GLY A 82 4.91 -35.30 -23.23
N MET A 83 4.85 -35.27 -21.89
CA MET A 83 5.14 -36.41 -21.04
C MET A 83 4.12 -37.55 -21.18
N ALA A 84 2.87 -37.24 -21.53
CA ALA A 84 1.86 -38.25 -21.88
C ALA A 84 2.13 -38.95 -23.23
N MET A 85 3.11 -38.51 -24.02
CA MET A 85 3.35 -39.01 -25.38
C MET A 85 4.77 -39.50 -25.70
N SER A 86 5.76 -39.45 -24.79
CA SER A 86 6.96 -40.28 -24.89
C SER A 86 7.88 -40.19 -23.67
N GLY A 87 8.49 -41.32 -23.33
CA GLY A 87 9.88 -41.37 -22.87
C GLY A 87 10.62 -42.47 -23.65
N PRO A 88 11.94 -42.59 -23.55
CA PRO A 88 12.97 -41.66 -23.06
C PRO A 88 13.87 -41.16 -24.22
N GLU A 89 14.87 -40.32 -23.90
CA GLU A 89 15.98 -39.93 -24.78
C GLU A 89 15.68 -38.93 -25.92
N GLU A 90 15.87 -37.65 -25.62
CA GLU A 90 16.51 -36.75 -26.59
C GLU A 90 17.68 -36.05 -25.90
N GLN A 91 18.86 -36.65 -26.09
CA GLN A 91 20.13 -35.96 -26.00
C GLN A 91 20.11 -34.76 -26.96
N LEU A 92 20.43 -33.59 -26.40
CA LEU A 92 21.33 -32.60 -27.01
C LEU A 92 21.44 -32.66 -28.55
N ARG A 93 20.52 -32.03 -29.29
CA ARG A 93 20.85 -31.38 -30.56
C ARG A 93 19.74 -30.44 -31.04
N GLY A 94 20.11 -29.17 -31.17
CA GLY A 94 19.71 -28.36 -32.31
C GLY A 94 18.22 -28.03 -32.46
N ALA A 95 17.61 -27.38 -31.49
CA ALA A 95 16.65 -26.34 -31.83
C ALA A 95 17.45 -25.04 -31.83
N GLU A 96 17.71 -24.53 -33.03
CA GLU A 96 18.20 -23.17 -33.26
C GLU A 96 17.52 -22.25 -32.24
N SER A 97 18.32 -21.65 -31.35
CA SER A 97 17.90 -20.39 -30.76
C SER A 97 17.45 -19.53 -31.94
N PRO A 98 16.26 -18.90 -31.93
CA PRO A 98 16.11 -17.71 -32.74
C PRO A 98 17.25 -16.83 -32.27
N GLU A 99 18.25 -16.69 -33.13
CA GLU A 99 19.47 -15.94 -32.92
C GLU A 99 19.01 -14.63 -32.27
N LEU A 100 19.20 -14.54 -30.95
CA LEU A 100 18.88 -13.33 -30.21
C LEU A 100 19.93 -12.37 -30.74
N GLN A 101 19.58 -11.68 -31.84
CA GLN A 101 20.30 -10.53 -32.34
C GLN A 101 20.53 -9.69 -31.12
N LEU A 102 21.77 -9.76 -30.62
CA LEU A 102 22.13 -9.11 -29.38
C LEU A 102 21.75 -7.65 -29.63
N PRO A 103 20.77 -7.09 -28.90
CA PRO A 103 20.29 -5.76 -29.21
C PRO A 103 21.52 -4.87 -29.20
N SER A 104 21.69 -4.10 -30.28
CA SER A 104 22.86 -3.25 -30.51
C SER A 104 23.32 -2.66 -29.16
N PRO A 105 24.61 -2.70 -28.81
CA PRO A 105 25.08 -2.33 -27.47
C PRO A 105 24.55 -0.96 -27.00
N HIS A 106 24.26 -0.05 -27.93
CA HIS A 106 23.60 1.22 -27.66
C HIS A 106 22.15 1.12 -27.17
N LEU A 107 21.36 0.17 -27.68
CA LEU A 107 20.00 -0.13 -27.20
C LEU A 107 20.02 -0.73 -25.80
N LEU A 108 20.98 -1.62 -25.52
CA LEU A 108 21.18 -2.17 -24.17
C LEU A 108 21.52 -1.07 -23.17
N LEU A 109 22.46 -0.19 -23.50
CA LEU A 109 22.84 0.94 -22.64
C LEU A 109 21.68 1.91 -22.42
N ARG A 110 20.88 2.20 -23.46
CA ARG A 110 19.66 3.02 -23.32
C ARG A 110 18.64 2.36 -22.39
N THR A 111 18.44 1.05 -22.53
CA THR A 111 17.51 0.30 -21.68
C THR A 111 17.98 0.29 -20.23
N ILE A 112 19.27 0.03 -19.99
CA ILE A 112 19.86 0.08 -18.65
C ILE A 112 19.71 1.47 -18.05
N ARG A 113 19.99 2.53 -18.82
CA ARG A 113 19.83 3.92 -18.35
C ARG A 113 18.39 4.20 -17.91
N LEU A 114 17.40 3.84 -18.73
CA LEU A 114 15.99 4.03 -18.38
C LEU A 114 15.60 3.24 -17.13
N LEU A 115 16.08 2.00 -16.98
CA LEU A 115 15.83 1.20 -15.78
C LEU A 115 16.43 1.84 -14.51
N VAL A 116 17.61 2.47 -14.64
CA VAL A 116 18.25 3.20 -13.54
C VAL A 116 17.43 4.45 -13.18
N GLU A 117 16.98 5.22 -14.18
CA GLU A 117 16.14 6.40 -13.99
C GLU A 117 14.82 6.03 -13.28
N VAL A 118 14.11 4.99 -13.77
CA VAL A 118 12.87 4.50 -13.13
C VAL A 118 13.11 4.03 -11.70
N ARG A 119 14.18 3.28 -11.43
CA ARG A 119 14.52 2.87 -10.05
C ARG A 119 14.91 4.04 -9.17
N GLN A 120 15.46 5.10 -9.75
CA GLN A 120 15.77 6.32 -9.02
C GLN A 120 14.49 7.07 -8.64
N GLU A 121 13.56 7.25 -9.58
CA GLU A 121 12.24 7.85 -9.31
C GLU A 121 11.47 7.05 -8.26
N GLN A 122 11.48 5.71 -8.37
CA GLN A 122 10.82 4.85 -7.39
C GLN A 122 11.40 5.04 -5.98
N ARG A 123 12.73 5.15 -5.85
CA ARG A 123 13.39 5.44 -4.57
C ARG A 123 13.02 6.82 -4.04
N GLN A 124 12.97 7.84 -4.90
CA GLN A 124 12.58 9.19 -4.50
C GLN A 124 11.13 9.24 -4.03
N GLY A 125 10.21 8.57 -4.75
CA GLY A 125 8.80 8.47 -4.38
C GLY A 125 8.61 7.77 -3.03
N PHE A 126 9.29 6.63 -2.82
CA PHE A 126 9.24 5.92 -1.55
C PHE A 126 9.80 6.77 -0.39
N ASN A 127 10.93 7.45 -0.62
CA ASN A 127 11.53 8.33 0.39
C ASN A 127 10.61 9.50 0.76
N SER A 128 9.93 10.09 -0.23
CA SER A 128 8.95 11.16 -0.03
C SER A 128 7.75 10.67 0.80
N LEU A 129 7.17 9.52 0.44
CA LEU A 129 6.07 8.92 1.18
C LEU A 129 6.48 8.57 2.61
N SER A 130 7.67 8.00 2.79
CA SER A 130 8.22 7.70 4.13
C SER A 130 8.39 8.97 4.97
N ALA A 131 8.82 10.07 4.37
CA ALA A 131 8.95 11.36 5.06
C ALA A 131 7.57 11.92 5.46
N GLN A 132 6.57 11.83 4.57
CA GLN A 132 5.20 12.23 4.88
C GLN A 132 4.60 11.39 6.01
N MET A 133 4.80 10.07 5.97
CA MET A 133 4.30 9.16 7.01
C MET A 133 4.95 9.44 8.37
N ARG A 134 6.27 9.68 8.40
CA ARG A 134 6.96 10.13 9.61
C ARG A 134 6.41 11.45 10.15
N HIS A 135 6.18 12.42 9.27
CA HIS A 135 5.61 13.71 9.65
C HIS A 135 4.20 13.57 10.26
N LEU A 136 3.34 12.75 9.66
CA LEU A 136 2.00 12.49 10.19
C LEU A 136 2.06 11.77 11.54
N SER A 137 2.94 10.78 11.69
CA SER A 137 3.16 10.09 12.97
C SER A 137 3.53 11.08 14.07
N THR A 138 4.52 11.95 13.83
CA THR A 138 4.93 12.96 14.82
C THR A 138 3.80 13.93 15.17
N ARG A 139 2.92 14.26 14.21
CA ARG A 139 1.76 15.11 14.48
C ARG A 139 0.72 14.41 15.36
N LEU A 140 0.52 13.10 15.15
CA LEU A 140 -0.38 12.31 15.98
C LEU A 140 0.16 12.19 17.40
N ASP A 141 1.45 11.85 17.57
CA ASP A 141 2.10 11.77 18.89
C ASP A 141 1.97 13.09 19.67
N ARG A 142 2.08 14.23 18.96
CA ARG A 142 1.90 15.56 19.57
C ARG A 142 0.46 15.78 20.04
N ILE A 143 -0.53 15.34 19.28
CA ILE A 143 -1.95 15.47 19.65
C ILE A 143 -2.24 14.56 20.84
N GLU A 144 -1.76 13.33 20.81
CA GLU A 144 -1.91 12.36 21.89
C GLU A 144 -1.30 12.89 23.20
N GLY A 145 -0.09 13.42 23.16
CA GLY A 145 0.53 14.06 24.32
C GLY A 145 -0.21 15.30 24.86
N ILE A 146 -1.01 15.99 24.05
CA ILE A 146 -1.88 17.07 24.52
C ILE A 146 -3.12 16.50 25.22
N LEU A 147 -3.69 15.41 24.68
CA LEU A 147 -4.84 14.74 25.27
C LEU A 147 -4.49 14.09 26.61
N GLU A 148 -3.33 13.45 26.73
CA GLU A 148 -2.84 12.89 27.99
C GLU A 148 -2.66 13.96 29.08
N LYS A 149 -2.10 15.12 28.70
CA LYS A 149 -1.98 16.28 29.62
C LYS A 149 -3.34 16.85 30.04
N ARG A 150 -4.36 16.73 29.20
CA ARG A 150 -5.73 17.16 29.53
C ARG A 150 -6.47 16.14 30.40
N GLY A 151 -6.09 14.86 30.33
CA GLY A 151 -6.60 13.79 31.19
C GLY A 151 -5.95 13.71 32.57
N GLN A 152 -4.88 14.47 32.83
CA GLN A 152 -4.30 14.56 34.16
C GLN A 152 -5.27 15.23 35.13
N PRO A 153 -5.44 14.68 36.35
CA PRO A 153 -6.30 15.27 37.36
C PRO A 153 -5.80 16.69 37.64
N VAL A 154 -6.69 17.67 37.43
CA VAL A 154 -6.48 19.06 37.83
C VAL A 154 -5.97 19.05 39.27
N PRO A 155 -4.82 19.68 39.59
CA PRO A 155 -4.36 19.77 40.97
C PRO A 155 -5.50 20.34 41.82
N PRO A 156 -5.72 19.84 43.05
CA PRO A 156 -6.87 20.25 43.86
C PRO A 156 -6.92 21.76 43.90
N ALA A 157 -7.95 22.32 43.27
CA ALA A 157 -8.09 23.75 43.07
C ALA A 157 -7.96 24.43 44.43
N ALA A 158 -6.92 25.25 44.60
CA ALA A 158 -6.92 26.21 45.69
C ALA A 158 -8.24 26.98 45.60
N PRO A 159 -8.97 27.17 46.71
CA PRO A 159 -10.28 27.80 46.68
C PRO A 159 -10.16 29.20 46.07
N ILE A 160 -10.62 29.35 44.83
CA ILE A 160 -10.69 30.63 44.12
C ILE A 160 -11.85 31.39 44.77
N ARG A 161 -11.54 32.27 45.72
CA ARG A 161 -12.55 32.93 46.55
C ARG A 161 -13.22 34.14 45.91
N ASP A 162 -12.76 34.62 44.76
CA ASP A 162 -13.26 35.89 44.20
C ASP A 162 -13.38 35.86 42.67
N LEU A 163 -14.13 34.89 42.13
CA LEU A 163 -14.59 34.98 40.74
C LEU A 163 -15.88 35.84 40.71
N PRO A 164 -15.95 36.90 39.88
CA PRO A 164 -17.17 37.65 39.72
C PRO A 164 -18.28 36.70 39.23
N PRO A 165 -19.51 36.82 39.77
CA PRO A 165 -20.62 35.98 39.35
C PRO A 165 -20.82 36.12 37.84
N LEU A 166 -20.83 34.99 37.14
CA LEU A 166 -21.09 34.98 35.70
C LEU A 166 -22.49 35.53 35.45
N PRO A 167 -22.68 36.39 34.43
CA PRO A 167 -23.92 37.14 34.23
C PRO A 167 -25.11 36.28 33.77
N ALA A 168 -24.92 35.00 33.50
CA ALA A 168 -26.00 34.06 33.20
C ALA A 168 -25.92 32.90 34.20
N THR A 169 -26.89 32.84 35.11
CA THR A 169 -26.97 31.80 36.14
C THR A 169 -28.02 30.74 35.83
N SER A 170 -28.77 30.93 34.74
CA SER A 170 -29.78 29.99 34.27
C SER A 170 -29.65 29.70 32.78
N LEU A 171 -30.04 28.49 32.40
CA LEU A 171 -30.04 28.03 31.01
C LEU A 171 -30.97 28.88 30.12
N GLN A 172 -32.04 29.41 30.73
CA GLN A 172 -33.02 30.28 30.09
C GLN A 172 -32.46 31.67 29.75
N GLU A 173 -31.59 32.23 30.59
CA GLU A 173 -30.87 33.49 30.27
C GLU A 173 -29.89 33.29 29.11
N LEU A 174 -29.29 32.10 29.00
CA LEU A 174 -28.34 31.75 27.96
C LEU A 174 -29.05 31.57 26.60
N GLU A 175 -30.20 30.92 26.59
CA GLU A 175 -31.05 30.77 25.41
C GLU A 175 -31.64 32.12 24.95
N ALA A 176 -32.04 32.99 25.89
CA ALA A 176 -32.48 34.34 25.57
C ALA A 176 -31.35 35.22 25.01
N ALA A 177 -30.13 35.07 25.50
CA ALA A 177 -28.96 35.78 24.97
C ALA A 177 -28.56 35.28 23.57
N GLU A 178 -28.70 33.97 23.30
CA GLU A 178 -28.50 33.39 21.97
C GLU A 178 -29.55 33.92 20.98
N ALA A 179 -30.83 33.94 21.38
CA ALA A 179 -31.90 34.52 20.56
C ALA A 179 -31.69 36.02 20.28
N ALA A 180 -31.11 36.76 21.23
CA ALA A 180 -30.78 38.17 21.04
C ALA A 180 -29.60 38.40 20.07
N LEU A 181 -28.72 37.41 19.88
CA LEU A 181 -27.62 37.47 18.90
C LEU A 181 -28.06 37.11 17.48
N GLU A 182 -29.19 36.40 17.32
CA GLU A 182 -29.78 36.14 16.00
C GLU A 182 -30.51 37.37 15.43
N ASP A 183 -30.77 38.38 16.26
CA ASP A 183 -31.30 39.66 15.80
C ASP A 183 -30.23 40.47 15.06
N LYS A 184 -30.48 40.75 13.78
CA LYS A 184 -29.52 41.38 12.86
C LYS A 184 -29.06 42.76 13.33
N ASP A 185 -29.91 43.47 14.06
CA ASP A 185 -29.61 44.82 14.55
C ASP A 185 -28.65 44.80 15.76
N VAL A 186 -28.72 43.76 16.60
CA VAL A 186 -27.82 43.54 17.74
C VAL A 186 -26.46 43.01 17.28
N ALA A 187 -26.45 42.09 16.31
CA ALA A 187 -25.22 41.63 15.66
C ALA A 187 -24.48 42.81 14.99
N GLY A 188 -25.21 43.70 14.30
CA GLY A 188 -24.65 44.91 13.69
C GLY A 188 -24.02 45.87 14.71
N ALA A 189 -24.64 46.05 15.88
CA ALA A 189 -24.12 46.90 16.95
C ALA A 189 -22.82 46.33 17.56
N LEU A 190 -22.72 45.01 17.74
CA LEU A 190 -21.51 44.34 18.20
C LEU A 190 -20.38 44.42 17.16
N PHE A 191 -20.71 44.25 15.87
CA PHE A 191 -19.77 44.40 14.75
C PHE A 191 -19.20 45.82 14.61
N CYS A 192 -19.96 46.86 14.99
CA CYS A 192 -19.47 48.24 14.97
C CYS A 192 -18.59 48.61 16.18
N SER A 193 -18.74 47.93 17.32
CA SER A 193 -17.93 48.23 18.52
C SER A 193 -16.59 47.49 18.57
N SER A 194 -16.51 46.31 17.94
CA SER A 194 -15.28 45.53 17.83
C SER A 194 -14.63 45.76 16.46
N GLY A 195 -14.02 46.94 16.32
CA GLY A 195 -13.05 47.14 15.27
C GLY A 195 -11.98 46.04 15.33
N THR A 196 -11.72 45.45 14.16
CA THR A 196 -10.46 44.79 13.80
C THR A 196 -10.44 43.24 13.87
N ILE A 197 -10.61 42.68 12.66
CA ILE A 197 -10.07 41.40 12.13
C ILE A 197 -10.78 40.12 12.57
N TRP A 198 -11.53 39.50 11.64
CA TRP A 198 -11.33 38.10 11.23
C TRP A 198 -11.88 37.92 9.80
N LEU A 199 -10.96 37.87 8.83
CA LEU A 199 -11.24 37.36 7.49
C LEU A 199 -11.34 35.84 7.56
N GLY A 200 -12.45 35.30 7.03
CA GLY A 200 -12.45 33.98 6.41
C GLY A 200 -13.07 32.85 7.23
N TRP A 201 -14.38 32.90 7.47
CA TRP A 201 -15.19 31.69 7.58
C TRP A 201 -16.26 31.68 6.48
N GLY A 202 -16.35 30.52 5.82
CA GLY A 202 -16.85 30.36 4.47
C GLY A 202 -18.32 30.73 4.27
N ALA A 203 -18.54 31.54 3.23
CA ALA A 203 -19.79 31.56 2.51
C ALA A 203 -20.08 30.13 2.00
N ARG A 204 -21.01 29.44 2.65
CA ARG A 204 -21.72 28.31 2.06
C ARG A 204 -23.21 28.64 2.12
N ALA A 205 -23.62 29.63 1.32
CA ALA A 205 -25.01 29.93 1.08
C ALA A 205 -25.56 28.89 0.09
N SER A 206 -26.47 28.08 0.62
CA SER A 206 -27.27 27.06 -0.03
C SER A 206 -28.02 27.62 -1.25
N GLU A 207 -27.77 27.06 -2.44
CA GLU A 207 -28.72 27.05 -3.55
C GLU A 207 -29.99 26.33 -3.10
N LYS A 208 -31.05 27.09 -2.81
CA LYS A 208 -32.44 26.61 -2.87
C LYS A 208 -33.31 27.74 -3.45
N SER A 209 -33.50 27.68 -4.75
CA SER A 209 -34.56 28.33 -5.51
C SER A 209 -34.80 27.43 -6.72
N LEU A 210 -36.01 27.09 -7.14
CA LEU A 210 -37.36 27.39 -6.70
C LEU A 210 -38.20 26.37 -7.48
N PHE A 211 -39.15 25.68 -6.84
CA PHE A 211 -40.19 24.89 -7.52
C PHE A 211 -41.54 25.51 -7.11
N MET A 212 -42.40 25.76 -8.11
CA MET A 212 -43.83 26.13 -8.04
C MET A 212 -44.13 27.53 -7.45
N LEU A 213 -44.93 28.40 -8.06
CA LEU A 213 -46.03 28.32 -9.03
C LEU A 213 -46.02 29.55 -9.94
#